data_AF-A0A8J2MV76-F1
#
_entry.id   AF-A0A8J2MV76-F1
#
_cell.length_a   1.000
_cell.length_b   1.000
_cell.length_c   1.000
_cell.angle_alpha   90.00
_cell.angle_beta   90.00
_cell.angle_gamma   90.00
#
_symmetry.space_group_name_H-M   'P 1'
#
loop_
_entity.id
_entity.type
_entity.pdbx_description
1 polymer ?
#
loop_
_entity_poly.entity_id
_entity_poly.type
_entity_poly.pdbx_seq_one_letter_code
_entity_poly.pdbx_strand_id
1 'polypeptide(L)'
;MQKRTKKKEKCDLTSSLSDIVPGRRIIECKALLDLENIKREERRGLAFNVSNEVSTDKQHVDPTTKRQPFDINSKFAIGALHSGIGATHVNKMLASVDMPSIDSKMFKKYENEIGTAVEEVAKESCRTLIEN
;
A
#
# COMPACT_ATOMS: atom_id res chain seq x y z
N MET A 1 0.11 36.62 -6.50
CA MET A 1 -0.96 35.62 -6.25
C MET A 1 -1.65 35.28 -7.56
N GLN A 2 -1.48 34.07 -8.08
CA GLN A 2 -2.28 33.55 -9.21
C GLN A 2 -2.61 32.08 -8.91
N LYS A 3 -3.89 31.84 -8.58
CA LYS A 3 -4.45 30.51 -8.33
C LYS A 3 -4.52 29.77 -9.67
N ARG A 4 -3.69 28.73 -9.86
CA ARG A 4 -3.88 27.75 -10.95
C ARG A 4 -5.04 26.84 -10.59
N THR A 5 -6.23 27.15 -11.08
CA THR A 5 -7.39 26.25 -11.07
C THR A 5 -7.09 25.02 -11.92
N LYS A 6 -6.91 23.85 -11.29
CA LYS A 6 -6.82 22.57 -11.99
C LYS A 6 -8.19 22.25 -12.61
N LYS A 7 -8.24 22.23 -13.94
CA LYS A 7 -9.39 21.78 -14.72
C LYS A 7 -9.63 20.30 -14.37
N LYS A 8 -10.80 19.97 -13.82
CA LYS A 8 -11.27 18.57 -13.73
C LYS A 8 -11.53 18.10 -15.16
N GLU A 9 -10.60 17.34 -15.72
CA GLU A 9 -10.84 16.62 -16.98
C GLU A 9 -11.86 15.51 -16.72
N LYS A 10 -12.93 15.52 -17.51
CA LYS A 10 -14.02 14.56 -17.45
C LYS A 10 -13.52 13.25 -18.08
N CYS A 11 -13.81 12.11 -17.45
CA CYS A 11 -13.53 10.80 -18.03
C CYS A 11 -14.49 10.58 -19.21
N ASP A 12 -14.01 10.75 -20.45
CA ASP A 12 -14.74 10.30 -21.63
C ASP A 12 -14.56 8.78 -21.77
N LEU A 13 -15.65 8.05 -21.59
CA LEU A 13 -15.74 6.59 -21.63
C LEU A 13 -15.70 6.01 -23.06
N THR A 14 -15.12 6.73 -24.01
CA THR A 14 -15.08 6.32 -25.43
C THR A 14 -13.69 6.35 -26.05
N SER A 15 -12.62 6.56 -25.28
CA SER A 15 -11.27 6.48 -25.83
C SER A 15 -10.86 5.02 -26.01
N SER A 16 -10.66 4.62 -27.26
CA SER A 16 -10.10 3.34 -27.67
C SER A 16 -8.79 3.02 -26.94
N LEU A 17 -8.47 1.73 -26.81
CA LEU A 17 -7.26 1.18 -26.18
C LEU A 17 -5.91 1.81 -26.65
N SER A 18 -5.92 2.61 -27.72
CA SER A 18 -4.80 3.40 -28.23
C SER A 18 -4.38 4.58 -27.35
N ASP A 19 -5.26 5.05 -26.46
CA ASP A 19 -5.08 6.36 -25.81
C ASP A 19 -4.45 6.26 -24.41
N ILE A 20 -4.15 5.04 -23.95
CA ILE A 20 -3.40 4.79 -22.71
C ILE A 20 -1.90 4.98 -23.00
N VAL A 21 -1.49 6.24 -23.06
CA VAL A 21 -0.07 6.61 -23.19
C VAL A 21 0.66 6.31 -21.87
N PRO A 22 1.82 5.63 -21.91
CA PRO A 22 2.61 5.37 -20.70
C PRO A 22 3.02 6.70 -20.05
N GLY A 23 2.61 6.91 -18.80
CA GLY A 23 2.93 8.10 -18.01
C GLY A 23 1.75 8.92 -17.48
N ARG A 24 0.49 8.59 -17.81
CA ARG A 24 -0.68 9.20 -17.17
C ARG A 24 -1.08 8.42 -15.91
N ARG A 25 -0.90 9.03 -14.73
CA ARG A 25 -1.52 8.57 -13.48
C ARG A 25 -3.02 8.80 -13.56
N ILE A 26 -3.79 7.71 -13.55
CA ILE A 26 -5.25 7.74 -13.48
C ILE A 26 -5.63 8.10 -12.04
N ILE A 27 -6.10 9.33 -11.82
CA ILE A 27 -6.31 9.87 -10.46
C ILE A 27 -7.64 9.41 -9.84
N GLU A 28 -8.66 9.00 -10.60
CA GLU A 28 -9.91 8.46 -10.03
C GLU A 28 -10.81 7.93 -11.16
N CYS A 29 -10.52 6.73 -11.68
CA CYS A 29 -11.45 6.04 -12.56
C CYS A 29 -12.13 4.90 -11.79
N LYS A 30 -13.41 5.07 -11.46
CA LYS A 30 -14.30 3.97 -11.05
C LYS A 30 -14.77 3.15 -12.27
N ALA A 31 -13.89 2.93 -13.24
CA ALA A 31 -14.20 2.08 -14.37
C ALA A 31 -14.16 0.61 -13.90
N LEU A 32 -15.14 -0.19 -14.32
CA LEU A 32 -15.07 -1.64 -14.13
C LEU A 32 -13.81 -2.13 -14.85
N LEU A 33 -12.93 -2.77 -14.09
CA LEU A 33 -11.73 -3.39 -14.65
C LEU A 33 -12.15 -4.70 -15.28
N ASP A 34 -12.05 -4.77 -16.60
CA ASP A 34 -12.22 -6.01 -17.31
C ASP A 34 -11.01 -6.91 -17.03
N LEU A 35 -11.27 -8.06 -16.39
CA LEU A 35 -10.24 -9.04 -16.02
C LEU A 35 -9.68 -9.75 -17.26
N GLU A 36 -10.39 -9.72 -18.39
CA GLU A 36 -9.99 -10.39 -19.63
C GLU A 36 -8.70 -9.80 -20.24
N ASN A 37 -8.36 -8.55 -19.89
CA ASN A 37 -7.22 -7.83 -20.48
C ASN A 37 -6.03 -7.64 -19.52
N ILE A 38 -5.91 -8.50 -18.51
CA ILE A 38 -4.77 -8.50 -17.58
C ILE A 38 -3.56 -9.13 -18.25
N LYS A 39 -2.50 -8.34 -18.47
CA LYS A 39 -1.28 -8.84 -19.13
C LYS A 39 -0.34 -9.58 -18.19
N ARG A 40 -0.30 -9.18 -16.91
CA ARG A 40 0.62 -9.57 -15.82
C ARG A 40 0.12 -9.06 -14.47
N GLU A 41 0.45 -9.80 -13.41
CA GLU A 41 0.25 -9.43 -12.01
C GLU A 41 1.63 -9.40 -11.30
N GLU A 42 1.95 -8.28 -10.64
CA GLU A 42 3.18 -8.12 -9.85
C GLU A 42 2.80 -7.98 -8.37
N ARG A 43 3.34 -8.85 -7.51
CA ARG A 43 3.06 -8.85 -6.08
C ARG A 43 4.18 -8.17 -5.29
N ARG A 44 3.83 -7.27 -4.37
CA ARG A 44 4.75 -6.59 -3.45
C ARG A 44 4.29 -6.70 -2.00
N GLY A 45 4.63 -7.81 -1.35
CA GLY A 45 4.10 -8.13 -0.02
C GLY A 45 2.68 -8.68 -0.13
N LEU A 46 1.70 -8.02 0.50
CA LEU A 46 0.27 -8.33 0.35
C LEU A 46 -0.44 -7.47 -0.71
N ALA A 47 0.25 -6.51 -1.31
CA ALA A 47 -0.29 -5.72 -2.41
C ALA A 47 -0.06 -6.39 -3.76
N PHE A 48 -1.01 -6.19 -4.67
CA PHE A 48 -0.96 -6.66 -6.05
C PHE A 48 -1.04 -5.48 -7.02
N ASN A 49 -0.22 -5.53 -8.07
CA ASN A 49 -0.23 -4.60 -9.18
C ASN A 49 -0.65 -5.37 -10.44
N VAL A 50 -1.79 -5.01 -11.01
CA VAL A 50 -2.22 -5.53 -12.30
C VAL A 50 -1.67 -4.61 -13.38
N SER A 51 -1.11 -5.16 -14.45
CA SER A 51 -0.43 -4.45 -15.56
C SER A 51 -1.32 -3.59 -16.47
N ASN A 52 -2.42 -3.07 -15.89
CA ASN A 52 -3.13 -1.87 -16.32
C ASN A 52 -2.88 -0.69 -15.33
N GLU A 53 -1.77 -0.73 -14.57
CA GLU A 53 -1.40 0.24 -13.52
C GLU A 53 -2.52 0.53 -12.51
N VAL A 54 -3.31 -0.50 -12.17
CA VAL A 54 -4.25 -0.38 -11.06
C VAL A 54 -3.63 -0.98 -9.82
N SER A 55 -3.41 -0.13 -8.84
CA SER A 55 -2.94 -0.55 -7.53
C SER A 55 -4.11 -0.83 -6.61
N THR A 56 -4.02 -1.92 -5.85
CA THR A 56 -5.01 -2.29 -4.85
C THR A 56 -4.97 -1.44 -3.59
N ASP A 57 -3.90 -0.65 -3.37
CA ASP A 57 -3.78 0.19 -2.18
C ASP A 57 -2.92 1.44 -2.41
N LYS A 58 -3.03 2.39 -1.46
CA LYS A 58 -2.20 3.59 -1.42
C LYS A 58 -0.75 3.25 -1.10
N GLN A 59 0.15 4.13 -1.51
CA GLN A 59 1.56 4.07 -1.14
C GLN A 59 1.92 5.31 -0.32
N HIS A 60 2.77 5.14 0.69
CA HIS A 60 3.41 6.24 1.41
C HIS A 60 4.88 6.33 1.04
N VAL A 61 5.46 7.52 1.13
CA VAL A 61 6.90 7.72 0.88
C VAL A 61 7.65 7.39 2.15
N ASP A 62 8.52 6.39 2.10
CA ASP A 62 9.51 6.13 3.14
C ASP A 62 10.56 7.26 3.09
N PRO A 63 10.69 8.08 4.15
CA PRO A 63 11.59 9.23 4.15
C PRO A 63 13.07 8.82 4.09
N THR A 64 13.40 7.61 4.53
CA THR A 64 14.77 7.08 4.57
C THR A 64 15.16 6.50 3.21
N THR A 65 14.31 5.65 2.64
CA THR A 65 14.64 4.93 1.41
C THR A 65 14.13 5.61 0.13
N LYS A 66 13.29 6.64 0.27
CA LYS A 66 12.52 7.29 -0.83
C LYS A 66 11.68 6.32 -1.65
N ARG A 67 11.51 5.09 -1.17
CA ARG A 67 10.63 4.09 -1.79
C ARG A 67 9.18 4.40 -1.41
N GLN A 68 8.27 3.87 -2.20
CA GLN A 68 6.84 4.04 -1.99
C GLN A 68 6.20 2.67 -1.67
N PRO A 69 6.42 2.12 -0.45
CA PRO A 69 5.73 0.91 -0.03
C PRO A 69 4.21 1.11 0.05
N PHE A 70 3.47 0.01 -0.09
CA PHE A 70 2.02 0.00 0.05
C PHE A 70 1.58 0.01 1.51
N ASP A 71 0.57 0.81 1.83
CA ASP A 71 0.06 1.00 3.19
C ASP A 71 -0.47 -0.31 3.81
N ILE A 72 -0.97 -1.23 2.98
CA ILE A 72 -1.51 -2.53 3.40
C ILE A 72 -0.44 -3.36 4.09
N ASN A 73 0.82 -3.23 3.68
CA ASN A 73 1.91 -3.97 4.31
C ASN A 73 2.17 -3.45 5.73
N SER A 74 2.13 -2.13 5.94
CA SER A 74 2.28 -1.50 7.25
C SER A 74 1.06 -1.78 8.14
N LYS A 75 -0.16 -1.69 7.60
CA LYS A 75 -1.40 -2.08 8.32
C LYS A 75 -1.38 -3.53 8.75
N PHE A 76 -0.92 -4.41 7.87
CA PHE A 76 -0.79 -5.83 8.19
C PHE A 76 0.25 -6.08 9.28
N ALA A 77 1.39 -5.39 9.22
CA ALA A 77 2.40 -5.46 10.28
C ALA A 77 1.88 -4.95 11.63
N ILE A 78 1.09 -3.87 11.66
CA ILE A 78 0.38 -3.43 12.88
C ILE A 78 -0.53 -4.54 13.40
N GLY A 79 -1.35 -5.14 12.53
CA GLY A 79 -2.25 -6.22 12.93
C GLY A 79 -1.51 -7.44 13.49
N ALA A 80 -0.38 -7.80 12.87
CA ALA A 80 0.47 -8.89 13.33
C ALA A 80 1.11 -8.58 14.71
N LEU A 81 1.63 -7.36 14.87
CA LEU A 81 2.20 -6.86 16.13
C LEU A 81 1.15 -6.84 17.25
N HIS A 82 -0.02 -6.27 16.98
CA HIS A 82 -1.14 -6.21 17.93
C HIS A 82 -1.61 -7.60 18.38
N SER A 83 -1.58 -8.57 17.47
CA SER A 83 -1.97 -9.96 17.74
C SER A 83 -0.85 -10.82 18.34
N GLY A 84 0.36 -10.28 18.49
CA GLY A 84 1.52 -11.03 18.98
C GLY A 84 1.99 -12.16 18.06
N ILE A 85 1.73 -12.05 16.75
CA ILE A 85 2.08 -13.09 15.77
C ILE A 85 3.27 -12.68 14.89
N GLY A 86 4.24 -13.58 14.75
CA GLY A 86 5.39 -13.40 13.85
C GLY A 86 5.14 -13.91 12.42
N ALA A 87 6.16 -13.74 11.57
CA ALA A 87 6.13 -14.13 10.15
C ALA A 87 5.69 -15.58 9.89
N THR A 88 6.06 -16.53 10.76
CA THR A 88 5.65 -17.94 10.63
C THR A 88 4.15 -18.13 10.80
N HIS A 89 3.57 -17.50 11.81
CA HIS A 89 2.12 -17.57 12.07
C HIS A 89 1.34 -16.89 10.95
N VAL A 90 1.82 -15.74 10.49
CA VAL A 90 1.31 -15.05 9.31
C VAL A 90 1.32 -15.94 8.08
N ASN A 91 2.44 -16.58 7.77
CA ASN A 91 2.55 -17.42 6.57
C ASN A 91 1.67 -18.67 6.66
N LYS A 92 1.47 -19.25 7.85
CA LYS A 92 0.49 -20.32 8.07
C LYS A 92 -0.94 -19.84 7.82
N MET A 93 -1.29 -18.64 8.30
CA MET A 93 -2.60 -18.05 8.06
C MET A 93 -2.84 -17.78 6.57
N LEU A 94 -1.87 -17.18 5.87
CA LEU A 94 -1.95 -16.94 4.43
C LEU A 94 -2.10 -18.25 3.64
N ALA A 95 -1.36 -19.29 4.02
CA ALA A 95 -1.48 -20.60 3.41
C ALA A 95 -2.88 -21.21 3.61
N SER A 96 -3.54 -20.95 4.75
CA SER A 96 -4.90 -21.46 5.01
C SER A 96 -6.00 -20.80 4.18
N VAL A 97 -5.71 -19.65 3.56
CA VAL A 97 -6.63 -18.90 2.68
C VAL A 97 -6.13 -18.86 1.22
N ASP A 98 -5.30 -19.82 0.83
CA ASP A 98 -4.70 -19.94 -0.50
C ASP A 98 -3.95 -18.68 -0.98
N MET A 99 -3.44 -17.87 -0.03
CA MET A 99 -2.63 -16.70 -0.32
C MET A 99 -1.14 -17.06 -0.28
N PRO A 100 -0.33 -16.52 -1.22
CA PRO A 100 1.12 -16.67 -1.17
C PRO A 100 1.71 -16.16 0.15
N SER A 101 2.82 -16.76 0.56
CA SER A 101 3.57 -16.33 1.74
C SER A 101 4.24 -14.97 1.54
N ILE A 102 4.54 -14.30 2.66
CA ILE A 102 5.36 -13.10 2.70
C ILE A 102 6.79 -13.51 3.06
N ASP A 103 7.76 -12.92 2.36
CA ASP A 103 9.17 -13.08 2.69
C ASP A 103 9.47 -12.56 4.10
N SER A 104 10.25 -13.32 4.88
CA SER A 104 10.54 -12.99 6.27
C SER A 104 11.30 -11.66 6.42
N LYS A 105 12.20 -11.32 5.48
CA LYS A 105 12.91 -10.03 5.52
C LYS A 105 11.94 -8.89 5.25
N MET A 106 11.01 -9.07 4.31
CA MET A 106 9.96 -8.10 4.02
C MET A 106 9.06 -7.89 5.23
N PHE A 107 8.61 -8.96 5.88
CA PHE A 107 7.82 -8.88 7.12
C PHE A 107 8.60 -8.12 8.20
N LYS A 108 9.86 -8.48 8.44
CA LYS A 108 10.70 -7.84 9.46
C LYS A 108 10.91 -6.36 9.20
N LYS A 109 10.99 -5.96 7.93
CA LYS A 109 11.09 -4.54 7.55
C LYS A 109 9.88 -3.75 8.06
N TYR A 110 8.67 -4.20 7.75
CA TYR A 110 7.44 -3.51 8.17
C TYR A 110 7.18 -3.66 9.67
N GLU A 111 7.55 -4.79 10.27
CA GLU A 111 7.51 -4.96 11.73
C GLU A 111 8.38 -3.91 12.44
N ASN A 112 9.60 -3.67 11.94
CA ASN A 112 10.49 -2.65 12.50
C ASN A 112 9.97 -1.23 12.27
N GLU A 113 9.49 -0.92 11.06
CA GLU A 113 8.89 0.39 10.72
C GLU A 113 7.77 0.74 11.69
N ILE A 114 6.84 -0.19 11.90
CA ILE A 114 5.73 -0.03 12.82
C ILE A 114 6.19 -0.03 14.28
N GLY A 115 7.14 -0.88 14.64
CA GLY A 115 7.69 -0.95 16.00
C GLY A 115 8.27 0.40 16.45
N THR A 116 9.03 1.07 15.59
CA THR A 116 9.55 2.42 15.87
C THR A 116 8.43 3.43 16.06
N ALA A 117 7.42 3.42 15.17
CA ALA A 117 6.29 4.34 15.28
C ALA A 117 5.48 4.12 16.58
N VAL A 118 5.24 2.86 16.97
CA VAL A 118 4.55 2.52 18.22
C VAL A 118 5.36 2.95 19.45
N GLU A 119 6.69 2.79 19.41
CA GLU A 119 7.58 3.22 20.49
C GLU A 119 7.55 4.75 20.67
N GLU A 120 7.55 5.50 19.58
CA GLU A 120 7.44 6.98 19.60
C GLU A 120 6.13 7.43 20.24
N VAL A 121 5.00 6.83 19.85
CA VAL A 121 3.68 7.12 20.43
C VAL A 121 3.66 6.77 21.92
N ALA A 122 4.25 5.64 22.32
CA ALA A 122 4.34 5.25 23.73
C ALA A 122 5.18 6.25 24.54
N LYS A 123 6.32 6.71 24.01
CA LYS A 123 7.17 7.73 24.64
C LYS A 123 6.45 9.06 24.80
N GLU A 124 5.75 9.52 23.77
CA GLU A 124 4.97 10.75 23.82
C GLU A 124 3.85 10.65 24.86
N SER A 125 3.12 9.53 24.89
CA SER A 125 2.10 9.26 25.91
C SER A 125 2.69 9.36 27.32
N CYS A 126 3.85 8.75 27.57
CA CYS A 126 4.52 8.84 28.86
C CYS A 126 4.95 10.28 29.21
N ARG A 127 5.43 11.06 28.24
CA ARG A 127 5.81 12.46 28.47
C ARG A 127 4.61 13.32 28.85
N THR A 128 3.48 13.17 28.15
CA THR A 128 2.25 13.94 28.44
C THR A 128 1.66 13.65 29.82
N LEU A 129 1.92 12.47 30.39
CA LEU A 129 1.50 12.11 31.75
C LEU A 129 2.38 12.74 32.84
N ILE A 130 3.62 13.13 32.52
CA ILE A 130 4.56 13.75 33.46
C ILE A 130 4.46 15.28 33.43
N GLU A 131 4.01 15.85 32.31
CA GLU A 131 3.87 17.30 32.11
C GLU A 131 2.51 17.87 32.58
N ASN A 132 1.57 17.01 33.02
CA ASN A 132 0.30 17.38 33.65
C ASN A 132 0.27 16.94 35.12
#